data_AF-C9LKJ7-F1
#
_entry.id   AF-C9LKJ7-F1
#
_cell.length_a   1.000
_cell.length_b   1.000
_cell.length_c   1.000
_cell.angle_alpha   90.00
_cell.angle_beta   90.00
_cell.angle_gamma   90.00
#
_symmetry.space_group_name_H-M   'P 1'
#
loop_
_entity.id
_entity.type
_entity.pdbx_description
1 polymer ?
#
loop_
_entity_poly.entity_id
_entity_poly.type
_entity_poly.pdbx_seq_one_letter_code
_entity_poly.pdbx_strand_id
1 'polypeptide(L)'
;MINYAYGNTTISGCVIDVDLKARKSLAGILQWPDDTAHITINDCVVKGYFHATDNEEGGTIRTISGFIAHKHRDAACTLNNCLYLGTNNTIKRKSSSTFCSEMNEGTGFTRINNCYYLNTCGKAQGTQITEKQLKNGEVAKMLQAGRTDQCYWAQPLGEEPNPYREAGKAEVNYVYYNKENNGWVCDDFRLTDDKPLPIGLDFTAANVTYERKFNGTQNATLCLPYDLYAQGFKAYTLSGGNKNEVHFKEVDDNLTAYTPYYITANGMPQLGGRNIEVKAYKADKMTTPAAGYKFTGTVAGVSNATAAAANAYILQDDGKFHKVTTDYSAATIPAYRAYIICPPQASGAKQLSVVLDGETTGIGGVTNGRADGPVYDLQGRRVADRLDDAACHRLPAGVYIVGGRKVVVK
;
A
#
# COMPACT_ATOMS: atom_id res chain seq x y z
N MET A 1 -0.83 23.36 -26.17
CA MET A 1 0.50 24.01 -26.08
C MET A 1 0.40 25.42 -26.63
N ILE A 2 0.93 26.40 -25.91
CA ILE A 2 0.92 27.82 -26.28
C ILE A 2 2.22 28.12 -27.02
N ASN A 3 2.13 28.71 -28.21
CA ASN A 3 3.32 29.06 -28.98
C ASN A 3 3.96 30.35 -28.43
N TYR A 4 3.18 31.44 -28.35
CA TYR A 4 3.62 32.73 -27.81
C TYR A 4 2.68 33.22 -26.70
N ALA A 5 3.24 33.88 -25.68
CA ALA A 5 2.48 34.57 -24.66
C ALA A 5 3.05 35.97 -24.43
N TYR A 6 2.17 36.97 -24.35
CA TYR A 6 2.53 38.39 -24.28
C TYR A 6 2.04 39.02 -22.98
N GLY A 7 2.68 40.13 -22.58
CA GLY A 7 2.26 40.93 -21.42
C GLY A 7 2.13 40.11 -20.13
N ASN A 8 1.18 40.47 -19.28
CA ASN A 8 0.90 39.76 -18.03
C ASN A 8 -0.05 38.59 -18.31
N THR A 9 0.47 37.36 -18.32
CA THR A 9 -0.31 36.15 -18.61
C THR A 9 -0.26 35.19 -17.44
N THR A 10 -1.43 34.74 -16.98
CA THR A 10 -1.56 33.69 -15.95
C THR A 10 -2.19 32.43 -16.53
N ILE A 11 -1.55 31.29 -16.31
CA ILE A 11 -2.02 29.96 -16.71
C ILE A 11 -2.20 29.17 -15.41
N SER A 12 -3.35 28.53 -15.20
CA SER A 12 -3.62 27.83 -13.94
C SER A 12 -4.47 26.58 -14.11
N GLY A 13 -4.31 25.60 -13.21
CA GLY A 13 -5.16 24.41 -13.14
C GLY A 13 -5.08 23.50 -14.37
N CYS A 14 -3.99 23.54 -15.13
CA CYS A 14 -3.88 22.83 -16.40
C CYS A 14 -3.35 21.40 -16.21
N VAL A 15 -3.91 20.46 -16.97
CA VAL A 15 -3.38 19.11 -17.16
C VAL A 15 -2.93 18.99 -18.61
N ILE A 16 -1.63 18.82 -18.83
CA ILE A 16 -1.08 18.50 -20.14
C ILE A 16 -0.66 17.04 -20.12
N ASP A 17 -1.36 16.20 -20.89
CA ASP A 17 -1.08 14.77 -21.03
C ASP A 17 -1.05 14.42 -22.51
N VAL A 18 0.13 14.48 -23.11
CA VAL A 18 0.31 14.32 -24.56
C VAL A 18 1.62 13.63 -24.90
N ASP A 19 1.59 12.78 -25.94
CA ASP A 19 2.77 12.23 -26.56
C ASP A 19 3.12 13.04 -27.82
N LEU A 20 4.24 13.76 -27.77
CA LEU A 20 4.69 14.67 -28.81
C LEU A 20 6.00 14.21 -29.41
N LYS A 21 5.97 13.99 -30.73
CA LYS A 21 7.14 13.73 -31.55
C LYS A 21 7.33 14.85 -32.55
N ALA A 22 8.44 15.58 -32.47
CA ALA A 22 8.68 16.73 -33.35
C ALA A 22 10.15 16.84 -33.80
N ARG A 23 10.36 17.49 -34.95
CA ARG A 23 11.69 17.89 -35.45
C ARG A 23 12.21 19.19 -34.82
N LYS A 24 11.34 19.93 -34.12
CA LYS A 24 11.62 21.26 -33.54
C LYS A 24 11.57 21.21 -32.01
N SER A 25 11.82 22.35 -31.38
CA SER A 25 11.67 22.53 -29.93
C SER A 25 10.30 22.14 -29.42
N LEU A 26 10.27 21.61 -28.21
CA LEU A 26 9.07 21.17 -27.51
C LEU A 26 8.99 21.84 -26.15
N ALA A 27 7.78 22.20 -25.74
CA ALA A 27 7.48 22.71 -24.42
C ALA A 27 6.28 21.94 -23.86
N GLY A 28 6.22 21.72 -22.54
CA GLY A 28 5.00 21.19 -21.94
C GLY A 28 3.83 22.16 -22.05
N ILE A 29 4.05 23.45 -21.76
CA ILE A 29 2.99 24.45 -21.73
C ILE A 29 3.23 25.57 -22.75
N LEU A 30 4.36 26.27 -22.66
CA LEU A 30 4.62 27.51 -23.39
C LEU A 30 5.96 27.46 -24.12
N GLN A 31 5.96 27.74 -25.42
CA GLN A 31 7.20 27.75 -26.19
C GLN A 31 7.99 29.06 -26.04
N TRP A 32 7.33 30.21 -26.20
CA TRP A 32 7.96 31.54 -26.21
C TRP A 32 7.17 32.58 -25.38
N PRO A 33 7.54 32.87 -24.13
CA PRO A 33 7.25 34.16 -23.51
C PRO A 33 7.88 35.28 -24.34
N ASP A 34 7.09 36.28 -24.70
CA ASP A 34 7.55 37.48 -25.41
C ASP A 34 8.51 38.33 -24.56
N ASP A 35 9.27 39.22 -25.20
CA ASP A 35 10.45 39.90 -24.65
C ASP A 35 10.29 40.45 -23.22
N THR A 36 9.17 41.11 -22.93
CA THR A 36 8.90 41.72 -21.61
C THR A 36 7.71 41.08 -20.88
N ALA A 37 7.32 39.87 -21.30
CA ALA A 37 6.16 39.18 -20.75
C ALA A 37 6.38 38.77 -19.29
N HIS A 38 5.33 38.88 -18.48
CA HIS A 38 5.29 38.38 -17.12
C HIS A 38 4.34 37.17 -17.08
N ILE A 39 4.94 35.99 -17.11
CA ILE A 39 4.22 34.72 -17.13
C ILE A 39 4.14 34.15 -15.72
N THR A 40 2.93 33.82 -15.29
CA THR A 40 2.69 33.06 -14.06
C THR A 40 2.00 31.74 -14.40
N ILE A 41 2.56 30.61 -13.97
CA ILE A 41 1.95 29.28 -14.12
C ILE A 41 1.71 28.71 -12.73
N ASN A 42 0.46 28.42 -12.39
CA ASN A 42 0.08 27.88 -11.08
C ASN A 42 -0.61 26.53 -11.24
N ASP A 43 -0.34 25.58 -10.34
CA ASP A 43 -1.20 24.38 -10.19
C ASP A 43 -1.39 23.60 -11.50
N CYS A 44 -0.30 23.41 -12.23
CA CYS A 44 -0.32 22.72 -13.52
C CYS A 44 0.52 21.44 -13.47
N VAL A 45 0.07 20.40 -14.16
CA VAL A 45 0.82 19.15 -14.37
C VAL A 45 1.13 18.95 -15.84
N VAL A 46 2.36 18.51 -16.14
CA VAL A 46 2.78 18.09 -17.48
C VAL A 46 3.26 16.64 -17.45
N LYS A 47 2.67 15.81 -18.30
CA LYS A 47 2.98 14.39 -18.46
C LYS A 47 2.85 13.94 -19.92
N GLY A 48 3.14 12.66 -20.17
CA GLY A 48 3.29 12.08 -21.50
C GLY A 48 4.76 12.08 -21.99
N TYR A 49 4.96 11.81 -23.27
CA TYR A 49 6.27 11.60 -23.88
C TYR A 49 6.68 12.74 -24.82
N PHE A 50 7.84 13.35 -24.57
CA PHE A 50 8.40 14.45 -25.37
C PHE A 50 9.65 13.99 -26.13
N HIS A 51 9.52 13.77 -27.44
CA HIS A 51 10.57 13.25 -28.29
C HIS A 51 10.95 14.21 -29.41
N ALA A 52 12.19 14.71 -29.38
CA ALA A 52 12.77 15.41 -30.52
C ALA A 52 13.50 14.43 -31.45
N THR A 53 13.16 14.42 -32.73
CA THR A 53 13.68 13.43 -33.71
C THR A 53 15.00 13.81 -34.37
N ASP A 54 15.52 15.01 -34.12
CA ASP A 54 16.72 15.48 -34.82
C ASP A 54 18.00 15.09 -34.10
N ASN A 55 18.92 14.45 -34.82
CA ASN A 55 20.22 13.99 -34.32
C ASN A 55 21.24 15.09 -34.61
N GLU A 56 22.00 15.51 -33.60
CA GLU A 56 22.90 16.67 -33.68
C GLU A 56 24.08 16.48 -34.67
N GLU A 57 23.85 16.75 -35.96
CA GLU A 57 24.90 17.17 -36.88
C GLU A 57 24.50 18.50 -37.55
N GLY A 58 25.08 19.60 -37.07
CA GLY A 58 25.21 20.85 -37.85
C GLY A 58 24.10 21.92 -37.76
N GLY A 59 23.13 21.88 -36.84
CA GLY A 59 22.07 22.90 -36.83
C GLY A 59 21.45 23.22 -35.47
N THR A 60 21.41 24.53 -35.16
CA THR A 60 20.74 25.31 -34.07
C THR A 60 20.28 24.57 -32.80
N ILE A 61 20.58 25.16 -31.64
CA ILE A 61 20.22 24.68 -30.30
C ILE A 61 18.70 24.44 -30.21
N ARG A 62 18.27 23.18 -30.25
CA ARG A 62 16.85 22.78 -30.11
C ARG A 62 16.57 22.40 -28.67
N THR A 63 15.68 23.14 -28.02
CA THR A 63 15.30 22.92 -26.61
C THR A 63 14.08 22.02 -26.47
N ILE A 64 14.12 21.08 -25.52
CA ILE A 64 12.91 20.48 -24.95
C ILE A 64 12.86 20.93 -23.49
N SER A 65 11.77 21.56 -23.06
CA SER A 65 11.58 21.88 -21.65
C SER A 65 10.26 21.37 -21.15
N GLY A 66 10.24 20.97 -19.88
CA GLY A 66 9.05 20.38 -19.28
C GLY A 66 7.89 21.36 -19.14
N PHE A 67 8.12 22.68 -19.01
CA PHE A 67 7.06 23.69 -19.02
C PHE A 67 7.28 24.78 -20.07
N ILE A 68 8.40 25.53 -19.98
CA ILE A 68 8.71 26.69 -20.83
C ILE A 68 10.03 26.47 -21.59
N ALA A 69 9.99 26.47 -22.93
CA ALA A 69 11.12 26.06 -23.78
C ALA A 69 12.16 27.15 -24.06
N HIS A 70 11.73 28.34 -24.40
CA HIS A 70 12.61 29.48 -24.67
C HIS A 70 12.21 30.62 -23.74
N LYS A 71 13.13 31.54 -23.40
CA LYS A 71 12.80 32.57 -22.39
C LYS A 71 12.89 34.03 -22.80
N HIS A 72 13.38 34.47 -23.94
CA HIS A 72 13.75 35.91 -24.12
C HIS A 72 14.52 36.55 -22.94
N ARG A 73 15.05 37.76 -23.14
CA ARG A 73 15.99 38.35 -22.19
C ARG A 73 15.26 38.96 -20.97
N ASP A 74 14.20 39.71 -21.22
CA ASP A 74 13.52 40.51 -20.19
C ASP A 74 12.22 39.89 -19.66
N ALA A 75 11.86 38.69 -20.13
CA ALA A 75 10.67 38.00 -19.68
C ALA A 75 10.84 37.47 -18.24
N ALA A 76 9.79 37.62 -17.44
CA ALA A 76 9.71 37.13 -16.07
C ALA A 76 8.77 35.93 -15.99
N CYS A 77 9.27 34.78 -15.57
CA CYS A 77 8.49 33.55 -15.45
C CYS A 77 8.44 33.09 -13.99
N THR A 78 7.23 32.93 -13.45
CA THR A 78 7.01 32.34 -12.11
C THR A 78 6.17 31.09 -12.25
N LEU A 79 6.64 29.98 -11.71
CA LEU A 79 5.93 28.71 -11.64
C LEU A 79 5.69 28.36 -10.17
N ASN A 80 4.44 28.13 -9.79
CA ASN A 80 4.05 27.80 -8.43
C ASN A 80 3.26 26.48 -8.40
N ASN A 81 3.63 25.56 -7.49
CA ASN A 81 2.85 24.34 -7.25
C ASN A 81 2.66 23.51 -8.54
N CYS A 82 3.71 23.38 -9.35
CA CYS A 82 3.65 22.66 -10.62
C CYS A 82 4.31 21.29 -10.54
N LEU A 83 3.80 20.33 -11.32
CA LEU A 83 4.27 18.95 -11.34
C LEU A 83 4.73 18.53 -12.75
N TYR A 84 5.95 18.04 -12.89
CA TYR A 84 6.46 17.47 -14.14
C TYR A 84 6.66 15.96 -14.03
N LEU A 85 5.93 15.19 -14.83
CA LEU A 85 6.00 13.72 -14.88
C LEU A 85 6.48 13.19 -16.23
N GLY A 86 6.56 14.05 -17.25
CA GLY A 86 6.82 13.64 -18.62
C GLY A 86 8.16 12.91 -18.82
N THR A 87 8.17 11.94 -19.72
CA THR A 87 9.39 11.27 -20.18
C THR A 87 9.90 11.93 -21.45
N ASN A 88 11.20 11.88 -21.71
CA ASN A 88 11.81 12.61 -22.83
C ASN A 88 13.14 12.00 -23.28
N ASN A 89 13.64 12.41 -24.45
CA ASN A 89 14.93 11.95 -25.00
C ASN A 89 16.06 13.00 -24.86
N THR A 90 16.05 13.85 -23.84
CA THR A 90 16.93 15.05 -23.74
C THR A 90 18.40 14.81 -23.38
N ILE A 91 18.91 13.59 -23.49
CA ILE A 91 20.13 13.09 -22.80
C ILE A 91 21.40 13.96 -22.98
N LYS A 92 21.50 14.88 -23.96
CA LYS A 92 22.68 15.75 -24.16
C LYS A 92 22.41 17.22 -24.57
N ARG A 93 21.22 17.80 -24.36
CA ARG A 93 20.93 19.17 -24.85
C ARG A 93 21.16 20.26 -23.79
N LYS A 94 22.20 21.10 -23.97
CA LYS A 94 22.63 22.15 -23.01
C LYS A 94 21.56 23.20 -22.62
N SER A 95 20.52 23.39 -23.44
CA SER A 95 19.49 24.41 -23.23
C SER A 95 18.16 23.90 -22.65
N SER A 96 18.04 22.60 -22.38
CA SER A 96 16.80 21.96 -21.88
C SER A 96 16.67 22.11 -20.36
N SER A 97 15.45 22.24 -19.84
CA SER A 97 15.21 22.43 -18.40
C SER A 97 13.87 21.84 -17.95
N THR A 98 13.82 21.30 -16.72
CA THR A 98 12.64 20.58 -16.21
C THR A 98 11.42 21.49 -16.15
N PHE A 99 11.59 22.75 -15.79
CA PHE A 99 10.49 23.71 -15.74
C PHE A 99 10.68 24.82 -16.77
N CYS A 100 11.70 25.65 -16.65
CA CYS A 100 11.85 26.82 -17.52
C CYS A 100 13.31 26.97 -17.92
N SER A 101 13.55 27.18 -19.21
CA SER A 101 14.89 27.55 -19.70
C SER A 101 15.39 28.79 -18.99
N GLU A 102 16.64 28.77 -18.54
CA GLU A 102 17.31 29.93 -17.92
C GLU A 102 18.07 30.74 -18.98
N MET A 103 18.09 32.06 -18.82
CA MET A 103 19.05 32.94 -19.48
C MET A 103 19.74 33.80 -18.43
N ASN A 104 21.06 33.96 -18.55
CA ASN A 104 21.89 34.70 -17.59
C ASN A 104 22.06 36.18 -17.93
N GLU A 105 21.22 36.73 -18.81
CA GLU A 105 21.39 38.07 -19.36
C GLU A 105 20.08 38.87 -19.27
N GLY A 106 20.20 40.17 -19.03
CA GLY A 106 19.11 41.16 -18.91
C GLY A 106 18.32 41.15 -17.61
N THR A 107 17.09 41.66 -17.65
CA THR A 107 16.29 41.99 -16.44
C THR A 107 15.24 40.93 -16.06
N GLY A 108 15.00 39.97 -16.95
CA GLY A 108 14.04 38.88 -16.73
C GLY A 108 14.50 37.88 -15.67
N PHE A 109 13.58 37.07 -15.14
CA PHE A 109 13.89 36.08 -14.11
C PHE A 109 13.05 34.81 -14.24
N THR A 110 13.49 33.75 -13.55
CA THR A 110 12.73 32.52 -13.36
C THR A 110 12.59 32.24 -11.88
N ARG A 111 11.36 32.02 -11.40
CA ARG A 111 11.06 31.58 -10.04
C ARG A 111 10.33 30.25 -10.10
N ILE A 112 10.91 29.23 -9.47
CA ILE A 112 10.34 27.88 -9.37
C ILE A 112 10.01 27.64 -7.89
N ASN A 113 8.73 27.78 -7.53
CA ASN A 113 8.27 27.73 -6.15
C ASN A 113 7.40 26.49 -5.94
N ASN A 114 7.77 25.64 -4.98
CA ASN A 114 6.99 24.44 -4.65
C ASN A 114 6.68 23.55 -5.87
N CYS A 115 7.63 23.42 -6.80
CA CYS A 115 7.47 22.60 -8.00
C CYS A 115 8.23 21.28 -7.89
N TYR A 116 7.63 20.21 -8.39
CA TYR A 116 8.10 18.84 -8.20
C TYR A 116 8.24 18.10 -9.53
N TYR A 117 9.20 17.19 -9.61
CA TYR A 117 9.37 16.37 -10.82
C TYR A 117 9.68 14.91 -10.51
N LEU A 118 9.17 13.99 -11.32
CA LEU A 118 9.57 12.58 -11.27
C LEU A 118 10.81 12.35 -12.15
N ASN A 119 10.69 12.76 -13.42
CA ASN A 119 11.72 12.61 -14.44
C ASN A 119 12.37 13.97 -14.72
N THR A 120 13.68 14.00 -14.88
CA THR A 120 14.38 15.21 -15.31
C THR A 120 14.14 15.48 -16.80
N CYS A 121 14.04 16.75 -17.19
CA CYS A 121 14.07 17.17 -18.59
C CYS A 121 15.23 18.17 -18.76
N GLY A 122 16.36 17.74 -19.30
CA GLY A 122 17.57 18.56 -19.29
C GLY A 122 18.04 18.93 -17.88
N LYS A 123 18.22 20.23 -17.60
CA LYS A 123 18.64 20.76 -16.30
C LYS A 123 17.54 20.56 -15.24
N ALA A 124 17.90 19.89 -14.14
CA ALA A 124 17.02 19.74 -12.97
C ALA A 124 16.65 21.09 -12.35
N GLN A 125 15.36 21.28 -12.08
CA GLN A 125 14.79 22.46 -11.41
C GLN A 125 13.62 21.98 -10.54
N GLY A 126 13.46 22.53 -9.34
CA GLY A 126 12.48 22.05 -8.35
C GLY A 126 12.99 20.86 -7.55
N THR A 127 12.06 20.15 -6.89
CA THR A 127 12.39 19.01 -6.01
C THR A 127 12.00 17.70 -6.67
N GLN A 128 12.93 16.74 -6.73
CA GLN A 128 12.62 15.41 -7.25
C GLN A 128 11.74 14.63 -6.28
N ILE A 129 10.71 13.98 -6.79
CA ILE A 129 9.84 13.05 -6.05
C ILE A 129 10.08 11.61 -6.51
N THR A 130 9.60 10.66 -5.71
CA THR A 130 9.65 9.22 -6.03
C THR A 130 8.29 8.72 -6.53
N GLU A 131 8.29 7.61 -7.26
CA GLU A 131 7.03 6.92 -7.65
C GLU A 131 6.16 6.56 -6.45
N LYS A 132 6.78 6.21 -5.31
CA LYS A 132 6.05 5.88 -4.08
C LYS A 132 5.28 7.08 -3.53
N GLN A 133 5.91 8.26 -3.49
CA GLN A 133 5.25 9.51 -3.09
C GLN A 133 4.18 9.93 -4.09
N LEU A 134 4.40 9.66 -5.38
CA LEU A 134 3.47 10.04 -6.43
C LEU A 134 2.11 9.32 -6.29
N LYS A 135 2.09 8.12 -5.70
CA LYS A 135 0.89 7.26 -5.61
C LYS A 135 0.17 7.32 -4.26
N ASN A 136 0.69 8.00 -3.25
CA ASN A 136 0.23 7.85 -1.87
C ASN A 136 -0.51 9.09 -1.30
N GLY A 137 -0.80 10.11 -2.10
CA GLY A 137 -1.41 11.37 -1.62
C GLY A 137 -0.40 12.46 -1.26
N GLU A 138 0.83 12.11 -0.88
CA GLU A 138 1.81 13.04 -0.32
C GLU A 138 2.11 14.21 -1.26
N VAL A 139 2.25 13.92 -2.56
CA VAL A 139 2.50 14.94 -3.58
C VAL A 139 1.31 15.89 -3.75
N ALA A 140 0.06 15.40 -3.68
CA ALA A 140 -1.12 16.28 -3.68
C ALA A 140 -1.09 17.24 -2.49
N LYS A 141 -0.72 16.75 -1.30
CA LYS A 141 -0.57 17.57 -0.09
C LYS A 141 0.55 18.60 -0.22
N MET A 142 1.69 18.21 -0.78
CA MET A 142 2.80 19.12 -1.04
C MET A 142 2.40 20.24 -2.02
N LEU A 143 1.70 19.90 -3.10
CA LEU A 143 1.23 20.85 -4.11
C LEU A 143 0.11 21.77 -3.58
N GLN A 144 -0.75 21.28 -2.68
CA GLN A 144 -1.72 22.12 -1.96
C GLN A 144 -1.01 23.22 -1.14
N ALA A 145 0.22 22.97 -0.69
CA ALA A 145 1.10 23.97 -0.05
C ALA A 145 0.53 24.64 1.20
N GLY A 146 -0.32 23.92 1.96
CA GLY A 146 -0.99 24.47 3.14
C GLY A 146 -2.03 25.56 2.85
N ARG A 147 -2.38 25.79 1.58
CA ARG A 147 -3.51 26.66 1.20
C ARG A 147 -4.81 26.03 1.69
N THR A 148 -5.63 26.81 2.38
CA THR A 148 -6.87 26.35 3.02
C THR A 148 -8.13 27.04 2.47
N ASP A 149 -7.96 27.95 1.51
CA ASP A 149 -9.03 28.75 0.93
C ASP A 149 -9.93 27.96 -0.03
N GLN A 150 -9.38 26.93 -0.67
CA GLN A 150 -10.07 25.94 -1.52
C GLN A 150 -9.17 24.71 -1.78
N CYS A 151 -9.72 23.67 -2.40
CA CYS A 151 -8.93 22.55 -2.91
C CYS A 151 -8.31 22.89 -4.26
N TYR A 152 -6.99 22.83 -4.36
CA TYR A 152 -6.26 23.04 -5.62
C TYR A 152 -5.81 21.72 -6.24
N TRP A 153 -5.44 20.75 -5.39
CA TRP A 153 -4.92 19.45 -5.81
C TRP A 153 -5.63 18.32 -5.10
N ALA A 154 -5.85 17.23 -5.83
CA ALA A 154 -6.46 16.02 -5.31
C ALA A 154 -5.95 14.80 -6.07
N GLN A 155 -6.25 13.61 -5.55
CA GLN A 155 -5.66 12.39 -6.04
C GLN A 155 -6.55 11.18 -5.77
N PRO A 156 -6.89 10.37 -6.78
CA PRO A 156 -7.22 8.96 -6.55
C PRO A 156 -5.96 8.24 -6.04
N LEU A 157 -5.98 7.73 -4.81
CA LEU A 157 -4.81 7.01 -4.26
C LEU A 157 -4.45 5.81 -5.16
N GLY A 158 -3.15 5.57 -5.34
CA GLY A 158 -2.60 4.61 -6.31
C GLY A 158 -2.29 5.23 -7.68
N GLU A 159 -2.96 6.33 -8.04
CA GLU A 159 -2.77 7.06 -9.30
C GLU A 159 -1.97 8.36 -9.08
N GLU A 160 -1.72 9.13 -10.15
CA GLU A 160 -1.05 10.42 -10.08
C GLU A 160 -2.00 11.54 -9.61
N PRO A 161 -1.52 12.53 -8.81
CA PRO A 161 -2.30 13.69 -8.43
C PRO A 161 -2.57 14.60 -9.63
N ASN A 162 -3.71 15.26 -9.62
CA ASN A 162 -4.10 16.26 -10.63
C ASN A 162 -4.73 17.47 -9.93
N PRO A 163 -4.86 18.61 -10.65
CA PRO A 163 -5.69 19.71 -10.19
C PRO A 163 -7.09 19.23 -9.82
N TYR A 164 -7.63 19.80 -8.75
CA TYR A 164 -8.90 19.37 -8.17
C TYR A 164 -10.06 19.48 -9.17
N ARG A 165 -10.95 18.48 -9.16
CA ARG A 165 -12.20 18.47 -9.91
C ARG A 165 -13.35 18.01 -9.01
N GLU A 166 -14.44 18.76 -8.96
CA GLU A 166 -15.61 18.42 -8.12
C GLU A 166 -16.15 17.02 -8.46
N ALA A 167 -16.23 16.69 -9.76
CA ALA A 167 -16.69 15.38 -10.22
C ALA A 167 -15.80 14.21 -9.76
N GLY A 168 -14.54 14.48 -9.38
CA GLY A 168 -13.62 13.46 -8.91
C GLY A 168 -14.00 12.87 -7.56
N LYS A 169 -14.84 13.56 -6.77
CA LYS A 169 -15.37 13.04 -5.50
C LYS A 169 -16.15 11.75 -5.63
N ALA A 170 -16.70 11.47 -6.82
CA ALA A 170 -17.37 10.21 -7.10
C ALA A 170 -16.41 9.03 -7.37
N GLU A 171 -15.11 9.30 -7.55
CA GLU A 171 -14.09 8.27 -7.75
C GLU A 171 -13.72 7.61 -6.42
N VAL A 172 -13.52 6.30 -6.47
CA VAL A 172 -13.06 5.53 -5.31
C VAL A 172 -11.66 5.98 -4.90
N ASN A 173 -11.41 6.09 -3.59
CA ASN A 173 -10.13 6.50 -3.03
C ASN A 173 -9.67 7.91 -3.43
N TYR A 174 -10.57 8.79 -3.86
CA TYR A 174 -10.25 10.17 -4.20
C TYR A 174 -10.06 11.02 -2.95
N VAL A 175 -8.80 11.33 -2.64
CA VAL A 175 -8.44 12.23 -1.55
C VAL A 175 -8.38 13.67 -2.04
N TYR A 176 -9.08 14.56 -1.34
CA TYR A 176 -9.11 15.99 -1.63
C TYR A 176 -9.16 16.81 -0.34
N TYR A 177 -8.73 18.07 -0.41
CA TYR A 177 -8.83 18.98 0.71
C TYR A 177 -10.25 19.56 0.81
N ASN A 178 -10.89 19.40 1.96
CA ASN A 178 -12.19 19.97 2.25
C ASN A 178 -12.01 21.21 3.14
N LYS A 179 -12.46 22.35 2.61
CA LYS A 179 -12.34 23.65 3.28
C LYS A 179 -13.20 23.72 4.53
N GLU A 180 -14.43 23.21 4.47
CA GLU A 180 -15.41 23.25 5.55
C GLU A 180 -14.92 22.49 6.79
N ASN A 181 -14.23 21.36 6.56
CA ASN A 181 -13.67 20.50 7.61
C ASN A 181 -12.22 20.86 7.96
N ASN A 182 -11.60 21.79 7.23
CA ASN A 182 -10.19 22.15 7.34
C ASN A 182 -9.24 20.93 7.32
N GLY A 183 -9.48 19.99 6.40
CA GLY A 183 -8.77 18.72 6.41
C GLY A 183 -8.89 17.94 5.10
N TRP A 184 -8.07 16.90 4.95
CA TRP A 184 -8.18 15.97 3.82
C TRP A 184 -9.30 14.98 4.07
N VAL A 185 -10.05 14.67 3.01
CA VAL A 185 -11.19 13.76 3.07
C VAL A 185 -11.21 12.82 1.88
N CYS A 186 -11.96 11.73 2.01
CA CYS A 186 -12.28 10.79 0.94
C CYS A 186 -13.73 10.35 1.11
N ASP A 187 -14.56 10.47 0.07
CA ASP A 187 -15.99 10.15 0.21
C ASP A 187 -16.21 8.62 0.27
N ASP A 188 -15.47 7.86 -0.54
CA ASP A 188 -15.54 6.39 -0.60
C ASP A 188 -14.14 5.76 -0.64
N PHE A 189 -13.66 5.33 0.52
CA PHE A 189 -12.37 4.67 0.68
C PHE A 189 -12.54 3.15 0.64
N ARG A 190 -11.84 2.48 -0.28
CA ARG A 190 -11.89 1.03 -0.48
C ARG A 190 -10.51 0.40 -0.46
N LEU A 191 -10.36 -0.58 0.41
CA LEU A 191 -9.22 -1.49 0.45
C LEU A 191 -9.57 -2.82 -0.21
N THR A 192 -8.58 -3.44 -0.86
CA THR A 192 -8.67 -4.80 -1.41
C THR A 192 -7.33 -5.49 -1.27
N ASP A 193 -7.32 -6.83 -1.18
CA ASP A 193 -6.08 -7.59 -1.06
C ASP A 193 -5.24 -7.56 -2.35
N ASP A 194 -5.88 -7.49 -3.51
CA ASP A 194 -5.24 -7.63 -4.82
C ASP A 194 -4.58 -6.34 -5.32
N LYS A 195 -4.96 -5.19 -4.74
CA LYS A 195 -4.43 -3.87 -5.10
C LYS A 195 -3.87 -3.16 -3.87
N PRO A 196 -2.56 -3.30 -3.60
CA PRO A 196 -1.89 -2.55 -2.56
C PRO A 196 -2.11 -1.04 -2.77
N LEU A 197 -2.61 -0.37 -1.74
CA LEU A 197 -2.94 1.05 -1.80
C LEU A 197 -2.07 1.81 -0.80
N PRO A 198 -0.99 2.50 -1.23
CA PRO A 198 -0.14 3.23 -0.30
C PRO A 198 -0.83 4.50 0.21
N ILE A 199 -0.60 4.86 1.47
CA ILE A 199 -1.21 6.02 2.13
C ILE A 199 -0.12 6.88 2.75
N GLY A 200 0.00 8.13 2.31
CA GLY A 200 1.03 9.10 2.67
C GLY A 200 0.51 10.37 3.33
N LEU A 201 -0.81 10.50 3.50
CA LEU A 201 -1.43 11.59 4.25
C LEU A 201 -2.60 11.08 5.10
N ASP A 202 -2.83 11.75 6.22
CA ASP A 202 -3.99 11.51 7.08
C ASP A 202 -5.24 12.13 6.43
N PHE A 203 -6.36 11.41 6.41
CA PHE A 203 -7.64 11.92 5.91
C PHE A 203 -8.84 11.27 6.60
N THR A 204 -9.98 11.94 6.59
CA THR A 204 -11.26 11.37 7.07
C THR A 204 -12.02 10.75 5.90
N ALA A 205 -12.30 9.46 5.99
CA ALA A 205 -13.13 8.74 5.02
C ALA A 205 -14.60 8.76 5.46
N ALA A 206 -15.51 9.23 4.61
CA ALA A 206 -16.94 9.22 4.91
C ALA A 206 -17.49 7.78 4.91
N ASN A 207 -17.05 6.96 3.96
CA ASN A 207 -17.30 5.52 3.92
C ASN A 207 -15.99 4.74 3.75
N VAL A 208 -15.81 3.68 4.52
CA VAL A 208 -14.69 2.73 4.40
C VAL A 208 -15.23 1.35 4.14
N THR A 209 -14.77 0.74 3.04
CA THR A 209 -15.08 -0.65 2.70
C THR A 209 -13.79 -1.44 2.56
N TYR A 210 -13.74 -2.62 3.15
CA TYR A 210 -12.67 -3.57 2.90
C TYR A 210 -13.28 -4.95 2.65
N GLU A 211 -13.34 -5.33 1.38
CA GLU A 211 -13.81 -6.64 0.96
C GLU A 211 -12.66 -7.64 1.04
N ARG A 212 -12.75 -8.57 1.98
CA ARG A 212 -11.74 -9.60 2.18
C ARG A 212 -12.37 -10.99 2.23
N LYS A 213 -11.75 -11.92 1.52
CA LYS A 213 -12.04 -13.34 1.65
C LYS A 213 -11.32 -13.88 2.89
N PHE A 214 -12.10 -14.38 3.83
CA PHE A 214 -11.59 -15.09 5.00
C PHE A 214 -11.24 -16.52 4.60
N ASN A 215 -10.31 -17.12 5.33
CA ASN A 215 -9.98 -18.52 5.09
C ASN A 215 -11.15 -19.45 5.47
N GLY A 216 -11.05 -20.73 5.11
CA GLY A 216 -12.06 -21.74 5.43
C GLY A 216 -12.35 -21.94 6.93
N THR A 217 -11.49 -21.40 7.81
CA THR A 217 -11.67 -21.42 9.27
C THR A 217 -12.14 -20.07 9.85
N GLN A 218 -12.51 -19.11 9.00
CA GLN A 218 -12.92 -17.74 9.37
C GLN A 218 -11.89 -16.95 10.18
N ASN A 219 -10.61 -17.28 9.99
CA ASN A 219 -9.47 -16.63 10.60
C ASN A 219 -8.73 -15.74 9.58
N ALA A 220 -8.15 -14.63 10.06
CA ALA A 220 -7.35 -13.75 9.22
C ALA A 220 -6.30 -12.99 10.04
N THR A 221 -5.34 -12.38 9.34
CA THR A 221 -4.44 -11.38 9.93
C THR A 221 -4.72 -10.00 9.36
N LEU A 222 -4.80 -8.98 10.21
CA LEU A 222 -5.09 -7.60 9.84
C LEU A 222 -3.93 -6.68 10.23
N CYS A 223 -3.68 -5.64 9.44
CA CYS A 223 -2.86 -4.51 9.82
C CYS A 223 -3.38 -3.29 9.06
N LEU A 224 -4.47 -2.68 9.53
CA LEU A 224 -5.24 -1.67 8.78
C LEU A 224 -4.69 -0.26 8.97
N PRO A 225 -4.92 0.68 8.04
CA PRO A 225 -4.43 2.05 8.14
C PRO A 225 -5.31 2.96 9.01
N TYR A 226 -6.24 2.41 9.77
CA TYR A 226 -7.17 3.14 10.63
C TYR A 226 -7.47 2.36 11.90
N ASP A 227 -7.95 3.06 12.92
CA ASP A 227 -8.44 2.41 14.13
C ASP A 227 -9.77 1.71 13.82
N LEU A 228 -9.96 0.49 14.33
CA LEU A 228 -11.13 -0.34 14.06
C LEU A 228 -11.67 -0.92 15.36
N TYR A 229 -12.97 -0.75 15.59
CA TYR A 229 -13.64 -1.46 16.68
C TYR A 229 -14.02 -2.88 16.22
N ALA A 230 -13.68 -3.90 17.03
CA ALA A 230 -13.98 -5.29 16.73
C ALA A 230 -15.50 -5.54 16.78
N GLN A 231 -16.11 -5.72 15.60
CA GLN A 231 -17.55 -6.00 15.46
C GLN A 231 -17.75 -7.30 14.68
N GLY A 232 -18.27 -8.32 15.37
CA GLY A 232 -18.50 -9.63 14.77
C GLY A 232 -17.27 -10.53 14.67
N PHE A 233 -16.17 -10.18 15.33
CA PHE A 233 -14.96 -10.99 15.43
C PHE A 233 -14.21 -10.70 16.75
N LYS A 234 -13.34 -11.63 17.15
CA LYS A 234 -12.36 -11.44 18.22
C LYS A 234 -11.00 -11.13 17.63
N ALA A 235 -10.20 -10.35 18.35
CA ALA A 235 -8.86 -9.97 17.93
C ALA A 235 -7.82 -10.36 18.98
N TYR A 236 -6.63 -10.69 18.50
CA TYR A 236 -5.54 -11.17 19.32
C TYR A 236 -4.22 -10.57 18.87
N THR A 237 -3.32 -10.33 19.83
CA THR A 237 -1.95 -9.90 19.60
C THR A 237 -0.96 -11.00 19.93
N LEU A 238 0.21 -10.97 19.30
CA LEU A 238 1.25 -11.97 19.53
C LEU A 238 1.77 -11.88 20.97
N SER A 239 1.74 -12.99 21.70
CA SER A 239 2.21 -13.09 23.09
C SER A 239 3.46 -13.96 23.24
N GLY A 240 3.83 -14.71 22.21
CA GLY A 240 5.08 -15.48 22.15
C GLY A 240 4.96 -16.69 21.24
N GLY A 241 5.76 -17.71 21.52
CA GLY A 241 5.70 -18.97 20.79
C GLY A 241 6.77 -19.94 21.24
N ASN A 242 6.71 -21.15 20.69
CA ASN A 242 7.70 -22.20 20.87
C ASN A 242 8.03 -22.82 19.49
N LYS A 243 8.84 -23.89 19.47
CA LYS A 243 9.35 -24.48 18.22
C LYS A 243 8.26 -24.82 17.18
N ASN A 244 7.03 -25.13 17.61
CA ASN A 244 5.95 -25.58 16.72
C ASN A 244 4.66 -24.74 16.83
N GLU A 245 4.62 -23.74 17.70
CA GLU A 245 3.38 -23.00 18.04
C GLU A 245 3.66 -21.51 18.19
N VAL A 246 2.67 -20.71 17.81
CA VAL A 246 2.62 -19.26 18.06
C VAL A 246 1.45 -18.97 18.97
N HIS A 247 1.73 -18.17 20.00
CA HIS A 247 0.76 -17.86 21.04
C HIS A 247 0.25 -16.45 20.82
N PHE A 248 -1.05 -16.30 20.93
CA PHE A 248 -1.72 -15.02 20.88
C PHE A 248 -2.57 -14.84 22.13
N LYS A 249 -2.73 -13.58 22.54
CA LYS A 249 -3.58 -13.17 23.66
C LYS A 249 -4.69 -12.27 23.14
N GLU A 250 -5.92 -12.47 23.60
CA GLU A 250 -7.05 -11.60 23.25
C GLU A 250 -6.75 -10.16 23.68
N VAL A 251 -7.14 -9.21 22.83
CA VAL A 251 -7.02 -7.77 23.09
C VAL A 251 -8.39 -7.14 23.21
N ASP A 252 -8.43 -5.94 23.76
CA ASP A 252 -9.65 -5.13 23.80
C ASP A 252 -10.18 -4.87 22.38
N ASP A 253 -11.48 -4.55 22.29
CA ASP A 253 -12.17 -4.35 21.02
C ASP A 253 -11.61 -3.19 20.17
N ASN A 254 -10.75 -2.32 20.71
CA ASN A 254 -10.20 -1.19 19.97
C ASN A 254 -8.84 -1.51 19.33
N LEU A 255 -8.86 -1.77 18.02
CA LEU A 255 -7.67 -2.07 17.24
C LEU A 255 -7.06 -0.80 16.68
N THR A 256 -5.78 -0.56 16.94
CA THR A 256 -5.11 0.65 16.49
C THR A 256 -4.52 0.52 15.10
N ALA A 257 -4.54 1.62 14.34
CA ALA A 257 -3.97 1.71 13.01
C ALA A 257 -2.51 1.21 12.97
N TYR A 258 -2.18 0.54 11.87
CA TYR A 258 -0.89 -0.06 11.55
C TYR A 258 -0.36 -1.06 12.59
N THR A 259 -1.23 -1.55 13.48
CA THR A 259 -0.88 -2.60 14.44
C THR A 259 -1.34 -3.95 13.89
N PRO A 260 -0.49 -4.99 13.90
CA PRO A 260 -0.87 -6.30 13.36
C PRO A 260 -1.69 -7.11 14.37
N TYR A 261 -2.82 -7.66 13.92
CA TYR A 261 -3.73 -8.50 14.71
C TYR A 261 -4.03 -9.82 14.01
N TYR A 262 -4.19 -10.88 14.79
CA TYR A 262 -4.84 -12.11 14.37
C TYR A 262 -6.31 -12.01 14.76
N ILE A 263 -7.24 -12.40 13.89
CA ILE A 263 -8.68 -12.32 14.16
C ILE A 263 -9.36 -13.64 13.87
N THR A 264 -10.41 -13.91 14.65
CA THR A 264 -11.31 -15.05 14.48
C THR A 264 -12.74 -14.52 14.38
N ALA A 265 -13.45 -14.83 13.30
CA ALA A 265 -14.83 -14.41 13.10
C ALA A 265 -15.78 -15.62 13.13
N ASN A 266 -17.03 -15.40 13.54
CA ASN A 266 -18.12 -16.41 13.45
C ASN A 266 -19.06 -16.14 12.27
N GLY A 267 -18.63 -15.28 11.33
CA GLY A 267 -19.42 -14.72 10.25
C GLY A 267 -18.55 -13.82 9.39
N MET A 268 -19.16 -12.95 8.58
CA MET A 268 -18.43 -11.95 7.80
C MET A 268 -18.13 -10.74 8.70
N PRO A 269 -16.87 -10.49 9.08
CA PRO A 269 -16.55 -9.39 9.97
C PRO A 269 -16.63 -8.05 9.25
N GLN A 270 -17.06 -7.02 9.98
CA GLN A 270 -17.11 -5.66 9.45
C GLN A 270 -15.74 -4.99 9.64
N LEU A 271 -14.98 -4.82 8.56
CA LEU A 271 -13.63 -4.24 8.56
C LEU A 271 -13.60 -2.75 8.17
N GLY A 272 -14.76 -2.11 8.12
CA GLY A 272 -14.93 -0.73 7.70
C GLY A 272 -16.13 -0.08 8.39
N GLY A 273 -16.53 1.10 7.92
CA GLY A 273 -17.58 1.87 8.58
C GLY A 273 -17.69 3.28 8.02
N ARG A 274 -18.26 4.18 8.82
CA ARG A 274 -18.46 5.59 8.44
C ARG A 274 -17.58 6.50 9.29
N ASN A 275 -17.15 7.61 8.70
CA ASN A 275 -16.40 8.67 9.37
C ASN A 275 -15.13 8.15 10.08
N ILE A 276 -14.29 7.42 9.34
CA ILE A 276 -13.07 6.82 9.86
C ILE A 276 -11.87 7.70 9.51
N GLU A 277 -11.02 7.97 10.50
CA GLU A 277 -9.73 8.60 10.26
C GLU A 277 -8.72 7.57 9.74
N VAL A 278 -8.33 7.73 8.49
CA VAL A 278 -7.28 6.94 7.84
C VAL A 278 -5.96 7.67 8.03
N LYS A 279 -4.95 6.95 8.53
CA LYS A 279 -3.67 7.51 8.94
C LYS A 279 -2.62 7.27 7.86
N ALA A 280 -1.72 8.24 7.68
CA ALA A 280 -0.52 8.12 6.86
C ALA A 280 0.39 7.02 7.40
N TYR A 281 1.00 6.27 6.49
CA TYR A 281 1.94 5.22 6.85
C TYR A 281 3.15 5.79 7.59
N LYS A 282 3.41 5.25 8.79
CA LYS A 282 4.63 5.48 9.57
C LYS A 282 5.20 4.11 9.97
N ALA A 283 6.52 3.97 9.84
CA ALA A 283 7.19 2.68 9.97
C ALA A 283 7.24 2.15 11.42
N ASP A 284 6.95 2.98 12.41
CA ASP A 284 7.14 2.73 13.84
C ASP A 284 6.19 1.70 14.46
N LYS A 285 5.02 1.43 13.85
CA LYS A 285 3.98 0.57 14.47
C LYS A 285 3.76 -0.81 13.83
N MET A 286 4.52 -1.14 12.78
CA MET A 286 4.24 -2.30 11.93
C MET A 286 4.65 -3.66 12.51
N THR A 287 5.32 -3.70 13.66
CA THR A 287 5.87 -4.95 14.21
C THR A 287 5.60 -5.05 15.69
N THR A 288 4.94 -6.13 16.10
CA THR A 288 4.77 -6.52 17.50
C THR A 288 5.77 -7.63 17.86
N PRO A 289 6.78 -7.38 18.68
CA PRO A 289 7.71 -8.40 19.15
C PRO A 289 7.17 -9.15 20.38
N ALA A 290 7.39 -10.46 20.46
CA ALA A 290 7.11 -11.24 21.66
C ALA A 290 8.02 -12.49 21.74
N ALA A 291 8.78 -12.63 22.84
CA ALA A 291 9.64 -13.79 23.10
C ALA A 291 10.57 -14.19 21.93
N GLY A 292 11.10 -13.22 21.18
CA GLY A 292 11.97 -13.44 20.01
C GLY A 292 11.22 -13.67 18.69
N TYR A 293 9.89 -13.83 18.72
CA TYR A 293 9.02 -13.80 17.55
C TYR A 293 8.64 -12.36 17.22
N LYS A 294 8.26 -12.13 15.96
CA LYS A 294 7.73 -10.83 15.53
C LYS A 294 6.49 -11.06 14.69
N PHE A 295 5.43 -10.34 14.98
CA PHE A 295 4.26 -10.26 14.13
C PHE A 295 4.33 -8.95 13.36
N THR A 296 4.47 -9.05 12.03
CA THR A 296 4.79 -7.90 11.17
C THR A 296 3.69 -7.69 10.15
N GLY A 297 3.15 -6.48 10.08
CA GLY A 297 2.16 -6.09 9.09
C GLY A 297 2.76 -5.78 7.71
N THR A 298 1.90 -5.64 6.71
CA THR A 298 2.27 -5.26 5.33
C THR A 298 1.46 -4.04 4.87
N VAL A 299 2.03 -3.18 4.02
CA VAL A 299 1.33 -2.03 3.41
C VAL A 299 1.37 -2.06 1.89
N ALA A 300 2.50 -2.44 1.29
CA ALA A 300 2.64 -2.62 -0.16
C ALA A 300 2.68 -4.11 -0.57
N GLY A 301 2.42 -5.01 0.39
CA GLY A 301 2.74 -6.43 0.29
C GLY A 301 4.23 -6.73 0.46
N VAL A 302 4.58 -8.01 0.58
CA VAL A 302 5.97 -8.48 0.73
C VAL A 302 6.21 -9.65 -0.22
N SER A 303 7.30 -9.63 -0.98
CA SER A 303 7.64 -10.74 -1.88
C SER A 303 7.93 -12.03 -1.10
N ASN A 304 7.61 -13.19 -1.67
CA ASN A 304 7.98 -14.47 -1.06
C ASN A 304 9.47 -14.61 -0.84
N ALA A 305 10.32 -14.08 -1.72
CA ALA A 305 11.77 -14.10 -1.54
C ALA A 305 12.21 -13.32 -0.29
N THR A 306 11.70 -12.10 -0.11
CA THR A 306 11.96 -11.27 1.08
C THR A 306 11.44 -11.94 2.35
N ALA A 307 10.23 -12.49 2.30
CA ALA A 307 9.60 -13.15 3.43
C ALA A 307 10.34 -14.45 3.81
N ALA A 308 10.70 -15.29 2.84
CA ALA A 308 11.48 -16.51 3.07
C ALA A 308 12.85 -16.22 3.69
N ALA A 309 13.56 -15.19 3.18
CA ALA A 309 14.83 -14.75 3.74
C ALA A 309 14.72 -14.28 5.20
N ALA A 310 13.55 -13.78 5.60
CA ALA A 310 13.25 -13.37 6.97
C ALA A 310 12.73 -14.52 7.86
N ASN A 311 12.69 -15.77 7.40
CA ASN A 311 12.05 -16.89 8.10
C ASN A 311 10.57 -16.62 8.43
N ALA A 312 9.84 -16.04 7.47
CA ALA A 312 8.44 -15.70 7.64
C ALA A 312 7.51 -16.92 7.57
N TYR A 313 6.38 -16.81 8.26
CA TYR A 313 5.26 -17.73 8.20
C TYR A 313 3.97 -16.94 7.96
N ILE A 314 3.11 -17.46 7.09
CA ILE A 314 1.84 -16.83 6.69
C ILE A 314 0.65 -17.72 7.01
N LEU A 315 -0.44 -17.11 7.46
CA LEU A 315 -1.70 -17.80 7.72
C LEU A 315 -2.28 -18.32 6.39
N GLN A 316 -2.55 -19.61 6.32
CA GLN A 316 -3.14 -20.29 5.16
C GLN A 316 -4.58 -20.73 5.43
N ASP A 317 -5.18 -21.37 4.42
CA ASP A 317 -6.60 -21.74 4.47
C ASP A 317 -6.94 -22.80 5.51
N ASP A 318 -5.96 -23.61 5.91
CA ASP A 318 -6.07 -24.63 6.95
C ASP A 318 -6.01 -24.06 8.39
N GLY A 319 -5.96 -22.73 8.53
CA GLY A 319 -5.91 -22.05 9.82
C GLY A 319 -4.53 -22.08 10.48
N LYS A 320 -3.49 -22.57 9.79
CA LYS A 320 -2.12 -22.63 10.32
C LYS A 320 -1.22 -21.61 9.64
N PHE A 321 -0.13 -21.29 10.32
CA PHE A 321 0.95 -20.48 9.75
C PHE A 321 1.96 -21.38 9.05
N HIS A 322 2.07 -21.27 7.72
CA HIS A 322 3.00 -22.06 6.92
C HIS A 322 4.27 -21.27 6.64
N LYS A 323 5.41 -21.97 6.69
CA LYS A 323 6.70 -21.36 6.36
C LYS A 323 6.70 -20.89 4.90
N VAL A 324 7.10 -19.65 4.67
CA VAL A 324 7.25 -19.12 3.32
C VAL A 324 8.52 -19.71 2.71
N THR A 325 8.40 -20.24 1.48
CA THR A 325 9.51 -20.77 0.70
C THR A 325 9.69 -19.97 -0.60
N THR A 326 10.84 -20.16 -1.25
CA THR A 326 11.13 -19.56 -2.55
C THR A 326 10.54 -20.34 -3.74
N ASP A 327 9.83 -21.44 -3.48
CA ASP A 327 9.29 -22.33 -4.52
C ASP A 327 8.22 -21.62 -5.37
N TYR A 328 7.56 -20.62 -4.79
CA TYR A 328 6.55 -19.79 -5.44
C TYR A 328 7.04 -18.34 -5.53
N SER A 329 8.01 -18.09 -6.40
CA SER A 329 8.70 -16.80 -6.52
C SER A 329 7.80 -15.63 -6.92
N ALA A 330 6.71 -15.88 -7.66
CA ALA A 330 5.74 -14.87 -8.07
C ALA A 330 4.71 -14.52 -6.99
N ALA A 331 4.59 -15.33 -5.93
CA ALA A 331 3.62 -15.07 -4.87
C ALA A 331 4.11 -13.97 -3.91
N THR A 332 3.16 -13.22 -3.37
CA THR A 332 3.39 -12.15 -2.40
C THR A 332 2.47 -12.33 -1.21
N ILE A 333 2.91 -11.83 -0.06
CA ILE A 333 2.03 -11.58 1.08
C ILE A 333 1.25 -10.30 0.76
N PRO A 334 -0.08 -10.32 0.64
CA PRO A 334 -0.87 -9.14 0.30
C PRO A 334 -0.70 -7.99 1.29
N ALA A 335 -1.07 -6.77 0.87
CA ALA A 335 -1.11 -5.58 1.72
C ALA A 335 -2.13 -5.70 2.86
N TYR A 336 -1.94 -4.92 3.93
CA TYR A 336 -2.81 -4.82 5.10
C TYR A 336 -3.07 -6.17 5.82
N ARG A 337 -2.14 -7.12 5.64
CA ARG A 337 -2.06 -8.40 6.35
C ARG A 337 -0.93 -8.36 7.35
N ALA A 338 -0.78 -9.45 8.10
CA ALA A 338 0.40 -9.65 8.93
C ALA A 338 0.92 -11.10 8.85
N TYR A 339 2.22 -11.25 9.08
CA TYR A 339 2.97 -12.50 9.03
C TYR A 339 3.90 -12.62 10.23
N ILE A 340 4.28 -13.84 10.58
CA ILE A 340 5.16 -14.13 11.71
C ILE A 340 6.59 -14.30 11.23
N ILE A 341 7.55 -13.66 11.90
CA ILE A 341 8.98 -13.96 11.77
C ILE A 341 9.38 -14.73 13.03
N CYS A 342 9.91 -15.93 12.84
CA CYS A 342 10.39 -16.77 13.93
C CYS A 342 11.87 -16.50 14.23
N PRO A 343 12.30 -16.65 15.49
CA PRO A 343 13.71 -16.63 15.82
C PRO A 343 14.42 -17.84 15.18
N PRO A 344 15.73 -17.77 14.90
CA PRO A 344 16.46 -18.81 14.17
C PRO A 344 16.25 -20.23 14.71
N GLN A 345 16.26 -20.40 16.04
CA GLN A 345 16.08 -21.67 16.73
C GLN A 345 14.69 -22.31 16.56
N ALA A 346 13.67 -21.53 16.21
CA ALA A 346 12.29 -21.98 16.00
C ALA A 346 11.89 -22.02 14.51
N SER A 347 12.80 -21.65 13.60
CA SER A 347 12.51 -21.52 12.16
C SER A 347 12.42 -22.86 11.40
N GLY A 348 12.57 -24.01 12.07
CA GLY A 348 12.63 -25.33 11.44
C GLY A 348 11.28 -26.01 11.18
N ALA A 349 10.19 -25.52 11.78
CA ALA A 349 8.86 -26.12 11.58
C ALA A 349 8.33 -25.83 10.18
N LYS A 350 7.61 -26.78 9.57
CA LYS A 350 6.90 -26.54 8.31
C LYS A 350 5.63 -25.72 8.52
N GLN A 351 4.97 -25.95 9.65
CA GLN A 351 3.72 -25.32 10.05
C GLN A 351 3.79 -24.95 11.53
N LEU A 352 3.19 -23.83 11.90
CA LEU A 352 2.99 -23.41 13.28
C LEU A 352 1.49 -23.45 13.60
N SER A 353 1.16 -24.08 14.73
CA SER A 353 -0.21 -24.07 15.25
C SER A 353 -0.47 -22.77 16.02
N VAL A 354 -1.73 -22.34 16.04
CA VAL A 354 -2.16 -21.14 16.77
C VAL A 354 -2.69 -21.55 18.14
N VAL A 355 -2.21 -20.89 19.19
CA VAL A 355 -2.72 -21.02 20.56
C VAL A 355 -3.32 -19.67 20.95
N LEU A 356 -4.60 -19.65 21.33
CA LEU A 356 -5.34 -18.44 21.73
C LEU A 356 -5.59 -18.51 23.23
N ASP A 357 -5.03 -17.56 24.00
CA ASP A 357 -5.18 -17.50 25.46
C ASP A 357 -4.83 -18.80 26.21
N GLY A 358 -3.90 -19.59 25.64
CA GLY A 358 -3.49 -20.89 26.20
C GLY A 358 -4.32 -22.08 25.72
N GLU A 359 -5.43 -21.86 25.03
CA GLU A 359 -6.23 -22.90 24.38
C GLU A 359 -5.66 -23.24 22.99
N THR A 360 -5.33 -24.52 22.77
CA THR A 360 -4.79 -24.98 21.49
C THR A 360 -5.93 -25.12 20.48
N THR A 361 -5.82 -24.47 19.32
CA THR A 361 -6.79 -24.63 18.21
C THR A 361 -6.63 -25.95 17.44
N GLY A 362 -5.67 -26.79 17.85
CA GLY A 362 -5.35 -28.10 17.26
C GLY A 362 -5.86 -29.28 18.09
N ILE A 363 -5.96 -30.44 17.45
CA ILE A 363 -6.43 -31.74 18.01
C ILE A 363 -5.56 -32.29 19.18
N GLY A 364 -4.56 -31.55 19.65
CA GLY A 364 -3.67 -31.96 20.76
C GLY A 364 -4.37 -32.24 22.10
N GLY A 365 -5.64 -31.87 22.24
CA GLY A 365 -6.46 -32.12 23.44
C GLY A 365 -6.96 -33.56 23.65
N VAL A 366 -6.55 -34.55 22.84
CA VAL A 366 -6.89 -35.95 23.14
C VAL A 366 -5.97 -36.46 24.26
N THR A 367 -6.43 -36.26 25.50
CA THR A 367 -5.85 -36.92 26.68
C THR A 367 -5.83 -38.44 26.47
N ASN A 368 -4.63 -39.04 26.51
CA ASN A 368 -4.39 -40.48 26.53
C ASN A 368 -4.82 -41.10 27.89
N GLY A 369 -6.07 -40.89 28.28
CA GLY A 369 -6.67 -41.46 29.49
C GLY A 369 -7.69 -42.54 29.13
N ARG A 370 -7.58 -43.71 29.76
CA ARG A 370 -8.49 -44.86 29.66
C ARG A 370 -9.93 -44.36 29.92
N ALA A 371 -10.72 -44.22 28.86
CA ALA A 371 -12.16 -43.95 28.98
C ALA A 371 -12.87 -45.30 29.05
N ASP A 372 -13.65 -45.54 30.10
CA ASP A 372 -14.54 -46.68 30.17
C ASP A 372 -15.77 -46.40 29.28
N GLY A 373 -15.98 -47.21 28.25
CA GLY A 373 -17.11 -47.07 27.34
C GLY A 373 -17.11 -48.10 26.22
N PRO A 374 -18.17 -48.13 25.39
CA PRO A 374 -18.26 -49.05 24.27
C PRO A 374 -17.11 -48.85 23.29
N VAL A 375 -16.60 -49.97 22.78
CA VAL A 375 -15.47 -50.06 21.84
C VAL A 375 -16.03 -50.13 20.43
N TYR A 376 -15.55 -49.26 19.54
CA TYR A 376 -15.93 -49.24 18.13
C TYR A 376 -14.72 -49.49 17.22
N ASP A 377 -14.93 -50.15 16.10
CA ASP A 377 -13.91 -50.23 15.04
C ASP A 377 -13.86 -48.93 14.20
N LEU A 378 -12.92 -48.87 13.24
CA LEU A 378 -12.77 -47.71 12.35
C LEU A 378 -13.94 -47.52 11.38
N GLN A 379 -14.84 -48.50 11.28
CA GLN A 379 -16.08 -48.42 10.51
C GLN A 379 -17.27 -47.96 11.38
N GLY A 380 -17.02 -47.63 12.66
CA GLY A 380 -18.06 -47.16 13.59
C GLY A 380 -18.97 -48.28 14.10
N ARG A 381 -18.61 -49.55 13.92
CA ARG A 381 -19.37 -50.68 14.45
C ARG A 381 -18.94 -50.95 15.88
N ARG A 382 -19.91 -51.15 16.78
CA ARG A 382 -19.64 -51.53 18.17
C ARG A 382 -19.12 -52.96 18.21
N VAL A 383 -17.93 -53.15 18.77
CA VAL A 383 -17.22 -54.45 18.84
C VAL A 383 -17.05 -54.97 20.27
N ALA A 384 -17.19 -54.12 21.29
CA ALA A 384 -17.27 -54.54 22.69
C ALA A 384 -18.00 -53.49 23.54
N ASP A 385 -18.48 -53.89 24.72
CA ASP A 385 -19.18 -53.01 25.66
C ASP A 385 -18.22 -52.16 26.49
N ARG A 386 -17.00 -52.65 26.70
CA ARG A 386 -15.90 -51.99 27.41
C ARG A 386 -14.56 -52.57 26.95
N LEU A 387 -13.48 -51.82 27.13
CA LEU A 387 -12.12 -52.30 26.86
C LEU A 387 -11.48 -52.87 28.13
N ASP A 388 -11.90 -54.07 28.52
CA ASP A 388 -11.31 -54.86 29.60
C ASP A 388 -10.30 -55.90 29.08
N ASP A 389 -9.63 -56.59 29.99
CA ASP A 389 -8.59 -57.58 29.62
C ASP A 389 -9.16 -58.71 28.74
N ALA A 390 -10.43 -59.07 28.92
CA ALA A 390 -11.10 -60.07 28.09
C ALA A 390 -11.35 -59.56 26.66
N ALA A 391 -11.73 -58.28 26.51
CA ALA A 391 -11.87 -57.63 25.21
C ALA A 391 -10.51 -57.50 24.50
N CYS A 392 -9.44 -57.15 25.22
CA CYS A 392 -8.09 -57.05 24.65
C CYS A 392 -7.59 -58.38 24.05
N HIS A 393 -7.97 -59.54 24.62
CA HIS A 393 -7.59 -60.85 24.08
C HIS A 393 -8.46 -61.34 22.92
N ARG A 394 -9.67 -60.77 22.75
CA ARG A 394 -10.63 -61.20 21.73
C ARG A 394 -10.61 -60.31 20.49
N LEU A 395 -10.26 -59.04 20.66
CA LEU A 395 -10.17 -58.08 19.57
C LEU A 395 -8.86 -58.30 18.79
N PRO A 396 -8.90 -58.33 17.45
CA PRO A 396 -7.68 -58.31 16.64
C PRO A 396 -6.82 -57.08 16.95
N ALA A 397 -5.51 -57.22 16.82
CA ALA A 397 -4.58 -56.10 16.92
C ALA A 397 -4.99 -54.99 15.93
N GLY A 398 -5.11 -53.76 16.43
CA GLY A 398 -5.69 -52.68 15.64
C GLY A 398 -6.02 -51.44 16.45
N VAL A 399 -6.57 -50.44 15.75
CA VAL A 399 -7.00 -49.16 16.34
C VAL A 399 -8.50 -49.18 16.53
N TYR A 400 -8.94 -48.86 17.75
CA TYR A 400 -10.35 -48.81 18.15
C TYR A 400 -10.69 -47.44 18.74
N ILE A 401 -11.99 -47.12 18.79
CA ILE A 401 -12.51 -45.93 19.45
C ILE A 401 -13.23 -46.34 20.74
N VAL A 402 -12.78 -45.84 21.89
CA VAL A 402 -13.38 -46.11 23.21
C VAL A 402 -13.69 -44.79 23.90
N GLY A 403 -14.96 -44.54 24.21
CA GLY A 403 -15.38 -43.28 24.83
C GLY A 403 -14.98 -42.03 24.02
N GLY A 404 -14.99 -42.12 22.68
CA GLY A 404 -14.58 -41.03 21.78
C GLY A 404 -13.06 -40.89 21.58
N ARG A 405 -12.23 -41.80 22.10
CA ARG A 405 -10.76 -41.74 22.01
C ARG A 405 -10.16 -42.92 21.25
N LYS A 406 -9.05 -42.71 20.56
CA LYS A 406 -8.32 -43.80 19.86
C LYS A 406 -7.52 -44.64 20.86
N VAL A 407 -7.66 -45.96 20.80
CA VAL A 407 -6.91 -46.92 21.61
C VAL A 407 -6.31 -47.98 20.71
N VAL A 408 -5.07 -48.38 20.98
CA VAL A 408 -4.37 -49.44 20.24
C VAL A 408 -4.41 -50.73 21.05
N VAL A 409 -5.03 -51.77 20.49
CA VAL A 409 -4.93 -53.15 21.00
C VAL A 409 -3.78 -53.81 20.27
N LYS A 410 -2.84 -54.40 21.01
CA LYS A 410 -1.62 -55.03 20.48
C LYS A 410 -1.77 -56.53 20.42
#